data_AF-A0A3E0KBZ0-F1
#
_entry.id   AF-A0A3E0KBZ0-F1
#
_cell.length_a   1.000
_cell.length_b   1.000
_cell.length_c   1.000
_cell.angle_alpha   90.00
_cell.angle_beta   90.00
_cell.angle_gamma   90.00
#
_symmetry.space_group_name_H-M   'P 1'
#
loop_
_entity.id
_entity.type
_entity.pdbx_description
1 polymer ?
#
loop_
_entity_poly.entity_id
_entity_poly.type
_entity_poly.pdbx_seq_one_letter_code
_entity_poly.pdbx_strand_id
1 'polypeptide(L)' 'NALFPHDCMHVENLGGDIGRKELHNRRLTLGVFPWLFKGGEAAFCRVVAFVED' A
#
# COMPACT_ATOMS: atom_id res chain seq x y z
N ASN A 1 -5.65 -15.03 -12.18
CA ASN A 1 -4.32 -14.72 -11.64
C ASN A 1 -3.84 -15.95 -10.88
N ALA A 2 -2.90 -16.74 -11.42
CA ALA A 2 -2.47 -17.99 -10.77
C ALA A 2 -1.60 -17.74 -9.52
N LEU A 3 -1.02 -16.55 -9.40
CA LEU A 3 -0.10 -16.16 -8.32
C LEU A 3 -0.85 -15.64 -7.08
N PHE A 4 -2.06 -15.11 -7.26
CA PHE A 4 -2.87 -14.53 -6.18
C PHE A 4 -4.28 -15.14 -6.19
N PRO A 5 -4.46 -16.34 -5.60
CA PRO A 5 -5.72 -17.10 -5.67
C PRO A 5 -6.91 -16.45 -4.95
N HIS A 6 -6.65 -15.41 -4.15
CA HIS A 6 -7.67 -14.66 -3.40
C HIS A 6 -7.73 -13.18 -3.80
N ASP A 7 -7.05 -12.80 -4.89
CA ASP A 7 -6.91 -11.41 -5.34
C ASP A 7 -6.47 -10.45 -4.23
N CYS A 8 -5.70 -10.97 -3.25
CA CYS A 8 -5.10 -10.16 -2.20
C CYS A 8 -4.00 -9.29 -2.79
N MET A 9 -4.17 -7.97 -2.69
CA MET A 9 -3.12 -7.00 -2.98
C MET A 9 -2.15 -6.90 -1.80
N HIS A 10 -0.85 -6.84 -2.09
CA HIS A 10 0.19 -6.66 -1.09
C HIS A 10 1.06 -5.47 -1.46
N VAL A 11 1.52 -4.73 -0.45
CA VAL A 11 2.52 -3.67 -0.59
C VAL A 11 3.76 -4.11 0.20
N GLU A 12 4.87 -4.29 -0.51
CA GLU A 12 6.16 -4.66 0.09
C GLU A 12 7.05 -3.43 0.26
N ASN A 13 8.05 -3.53 1.13
CA ASN A 13 9.02 -2.48 1.42
C ASN A 13 8.40 -1.14 1.86
N LEU A 14 7.25 -1.19 2.56
CA LEU A 14 6.61 0.01 3.11
C LEU A 14 7.47 0.59 4.24
N GLY A 15 8.13 1.72 3.97
CA GLY A 15 9.02 2.42 4.89
C GLY A 15 8.69 3.91 5.01
N GLY A 16 9.63 4.68 5.56
CA GLY A 16 9.48 6.13 5.71
C GLY A 16 8.52 6.51 6.84
N ASP A 17 7.36 7.06 6.47
CA ASP A 17 6.41 7.65 7.43
C ASP A 17 5.79 6.63 8.39
N ILE A 18 5.85 5.33 8.08
CA ILE A 18 5.43 4.25 9.00
C ILE A 18 6.18 4.29 10.35
N GLY A 19 7.39 4.84 10.37
CA GLY A 19 8.17 5.02 11.61
C GLY A 19 7.65 6.14 12.52
N ARG A 20 6.73 6.98 12.03
CA ARG A 20 6.21 8.12 12.79
C ARG A 20 5.25 7.65 13.88
N LYS A 21 5.49 8.12 15.11
CA LYS A 21 4.80 7.64 16.32
C LYS A 21 3.29 7.88 16.27
N GLU A 22 2.84 8.95 15.62
CA GLU A 22 1.43 9.29 15.47
C GLU A 22 0.64 8.28 14.64
N LEU A 23 1.30 7.38 13.89
CA LEU A 23 0.65 6.32 13.11
C LEU A 23 0.56 5.00 13.88
N HIS A 24 1.27 4.84 15.00
CA HIS A 24 1.39 3.57 15.71
C HIS A 24 0.11 3.21 16.47
N ASN A 25 -0.22 1.91 16.53
CA ASN A 25 -1.38 1.36 17.25
C ASN A 25 -2.74 1.97 16.85
N ARG A 26 -2.84 2.48 15.62
CA ARG A 26 -4.05 3.07 15.07
C ARG A 26 -4.54 2.28 13.87
N ARG A 27 -5.86 2.18 13.75
CA ARG A 27 -6.48 1.79 12.48
C ARG A 27 -6.40 3.00 11.55
N LEU A 28 -5.84 2.79 10.35
CA LEU A 28 -5.65 3.83 9.35
C LEU A 28 -6.31 3.40 8.04
N THR A 29 -6.77 4.37 7.27
CA THR A 29 -7.13 4.16 5.86
C THR A 29 -5.89 4.39 5.01
N LEU A 30 -5.51 3.40 4.21
CA LEU A 30 -4.37 3.50 3.29
C LEU A 30 -4.87 3.68 1.86
N GLY A 31 -4.34 4.67 1.17
CA GLY A 31 -4.46 4.80 -0.28
C GLY A 31 -3.22 4.23 -0.96
N VAL A 32 -3.41 3.35 -1.95
CA VAL A 32 -2.33 2.72 -2.73
C VAL A 32 -2.49 3.11 -4.19
N PHE A 33 -1.50 3.82 -4.74
CA PHE A 33 -1.54 4.38 -6.09
C PHE A 33 -0.41 3.76 -6.95
N PRO A 34 -0.64 2.61 -7.58
CA PRO A 34 0.35 1.95 -8.44
C PRO A 34 0.42 2.59 -9.84
N TRP A 35 1.54 2.41 -10.51
CA TRP A 35 1.64 2.74 -11.94
C TRP A 35 0.90 1.69 -12.79
N LEU A 36 -0.02 2.13 -13.65
CA LEU A 36 -0.78 1.24 -14.54
C LEU A 36 -0.06 1.07 -15.89
N PHE A 37 0.26 -0.16 -16.25
CA PHE A 37 0.87 -0.49 -17.54
C PHE A 37 0.36 -1.83 -18.09
N LYS A 38 0.41 -1.98 -19.42
CA LYS A 38 -0.15 -3.15 -20.10
C LYS A 38 0.61 -4.42 -19.71
N GLY A 39 -0.13 -5.42 -19.22
CA GLY A 39 0.43 -6.72 -18.82
C GLY A 39 1.18 -6.71 -17.49
N GLY A 40 1.09 -5.64 -16.70
CA GLY A 40 1.71 -5.57 -15.38
C GLY A 40 0.98 -6.41 -14.34
N GLU A 41 1.72 -7.27 -13.64
CA GLU A 41 1.21 -8.03 -12.49
C GLU A 41 1.50 -7.35 -11.14
N ALA A 42 2.50 -6.46 -11.11
CA ALA A 42 2.88 -5.64 -9.97
C ALA A 42 3.54 -4.34 -10.46
N ALA A 43 3.50 -3.28 -9.64
CA ALA A 43 4.09 -1.99 -9.95
C ALA A 43 4.62 -1.32 -8.67
N PHE A 44 5.60 -0.44 -8.81
CA PHE A 44 5.89 0.53 -7.77
C PHE A 44 4.65 1.40 -7.53
N CYS A 45 4.46 1.84 -6.30
CA CYS A 45 3.31 2.64 -5.92
C CYS A 45 3.69 3.78 -4.98
N ARG A 46 2.85 4.82 -4.96
CA ARG A 46 2.82 5.76 -3.84
C ARG A 46 1.76 5.27 -2.86
N VAL A 47 2.16 5.07 -1.60
CA VAL A 47 1.23 4.78 -0.51
C VAL A 47 1.10 6.01 0.37
N VAL A 48 -0.13 6.30 0.78
CA VAL A 48 -0.46 7.37 1.72
C VAL A 48 -1.30 6.82 2.86
N ALA A 49 -1.07 7.31 4.07
CA ALA A 49 -1.96 7.11 5.20
C ALA A 49 -2.84 8.36 5.34
N PHE A 50 -4.16 8.19 5.29
CA PHE A 50 -5.09 9.27 5.61
C PHE A 50 -5.21 9.35 7.13
N VAL A 51 -4.78 10.47 7.68
CA VAL A 51 -4.91 10.79 9.10
C VAL A 51 -6.04 11.79 9.27
N GLU A 52 -6.91 11.55 10.25
CA GLU A 52 -7.87 12.56 10.72
C GLU A 52 -7.09 13.66 11.48
N ASP A 53 -7.57 14.89 11.39
CA ASP A 53 -7.07 16.04 12.18
C ASP A 53 -7.37 15.87 13.68
#